data_AF-A0A969T068-F1
#
_entry.id   AF-A0A969T068-F1
#
_cell.length_a   1.000
_cell.length_b   1.000
_cell.length_c   1.000
_cell.angle_alpha   90.00
_cell.angle_beta   90.00
_cell.angle_gamma   90.00
#
_symmetry.space_group_name_H-M   'P 1'
#
loop_
_entity.id
_entity.type
_entity.pdbx_description
1 polymer ?
#
loop_
_entity_poly.entity_id
_entity_poly.type
_entity_poly.pdbx_seq_one_letter_code
_entity_poly.pdbx_strand_id
1 'polypeptide(L)'
;MSTSKQSKKHKLALMFAGAALALTSAALPAPAQTTQEFGWLSEEVKGNQQAANEFCRWWYNKYVNEGTLPGGARNVRANLSSGRCLFDY
;
A
#
# COMPACT_ATOMS: atom_id res chain seq x y z
N MET A 1 35.41 36.63 25.60
CA MET A 1 34.50 35.49 25.36
C MET A 1 33.77 35.76 24.05
N SER A 2 33.81 34.99 22.96
CA SER A 2 34.32 33.65 22.65
C SER A 2 34.93 33.69 21.24
N THR A 3 36.18 33.27 21.09
CA THR A 3 36.82 33.00 19.81
C THR A 3 36.61 31.52 19.48
N SER A 4 36.06 31.20 18.32
CA SER A 4 36.14 29.83 17.79
C SER A 4 36.51 29.86 16.32
N LYS A 5 37.82 29.77 16.10
CA LYS A 5 38.46 29.41 14.84
C LYS A 5 38.09 27.95 14.53
N GLN A 6 37.29 27.71 13.49
CA GLN A 6 37.15 26.37 12.93
C GLN A 6 38.44 26.02 12.17
N SER A 7 39.26 25.17 12.79
CA SER A 7 40.47 24.61 12.20
C SER A 7 40.17 23.27 11.54
N LYS A 8 40.60 23.15 10.28
CA LYS A 8 40.53 21.97 9.41
C LYS A 8 41.13 20.73 10.08
N LYS A 9 40.44 19.59 10.01
CA LYS A 9 41.07 18.27 9.95
C LYS A 9 40.39 17.41 8.89
N HIS A 10 41.09 17.31 7.75
CA HIS A 10 40.92 16.26 6.75
C HIS A 10 41.27 14.90 7.38
N LYS A 11 40.49 13.86 7.04
CA LYS A 11 40.92 12.45 6.83
C LYS A 11 39.65 11.64 6.50
N LEU A 12 39.43 11.22 5.26
CA LEU A 12 40.10 10.20 4.43
C LEU A 12 39.32 8.88 4.48
N ALA A 13 38.69 8.62 3.32
CA ALA A 13 38.36 7.35 2.67
C ALA A 13 37.95 6.12 3.48
N LEU A 14 36.76 5.60 3.14
CA LEU A 14 36.56 4.15 3.03
C LEU A 14 35.94 3.87 1.65
N MET A 15 36.80 3.60 0.67
CA MET A 15 36.41 3.00 -0.60
C MET A 15 36.26 1.49 -0.36
N PHE A 16 35.09 0.94 -0.62
CA PHE A 16 34.95 -0.49 -0.93
C PHE A 16 34.30 -0.63 -2.30
N ALA A 17 35.15 -0.84 -3.29
CA ALA A 17 34.79 -1.41 -4.58
C ALA A 17 34.25 -2.82 -4.36
N GLY A 18 33.17 -3.18 -5.06
CA GLY A 18 32.61 -4.51 -4.93
C GLY A 18 31.50 -4.80 -5.93
N ALA A 19 31.92 -5.36 -7.07
CA ALA A 19 31.18 -6.28 -7.92
C ALA A 19 29.95 -5.77 -8.68
N ALA A 20 30.13 -5.72 -10.00
CA ALA A 20 29.10 -5.76 -11.02
C ALA A 20 28.05 -6.86 -10.78
N LEU A 21 26.81 -6.58 -11.15
CA LEU A 21 25.88 -7.56 -11.72
C LEU A 21 24.88 -6.82 -12.60
N ALA A 22 25.12 -6.89 -13.91
CA ALA A 22 24.15 -6.58 -14.93
C ALA A 22 23.03 -7.62 -14.86
N LEU A 23 21.78 -7.18 -14.67
CA LEU A 23 20.61 -8.00 -14.96
C LEU A 23 19.54 -7.12 -15.60
N THR A 24 19.56 -7.09 -16.92
CA THR A 24 18.39 -6.88 -17.77
C THR A 24 17.22 -7.70 -17.23
N SER A 25 16.07 -7.06 -17.01
CA SER A 25 14.80 -7.78 -16.86
C SER A 25 13.71 -6.95 -17.48
N ALA A 26 13.09 -7.53 -18.51
CA ALA A 26 12.00 -6.98 -19.28
C ALA A 26 10.90 -6.41 -18.36
N ALA A 27 10.39 -5.23 -18.70
CA ALA A 27 9.14 -4.74 -18.13
C ALA A 27 8.01 -5.66 -18.64
N LEU A 28 7.75 -6.72 -17.88
CA LEU A 28 6.51 -7.50 -17.99
C LEU A 28 5.33 -6.52 -17.88
N PRO A 29 4.26 -6.65 -18.69
CA PRO A 29 3.07 -5.83 -18.51
C PRO A 29 2.58 -6.05 -17.08
N ALA A 30 2.53 -4.97 -16.30
CA ALA A 30 1.96 -5.02 -14.96
C ALA A 30 0.55 -5.62 -15.08
N PRO A 31 0.22 -6.66 -14.32
CA PRO A 31 -1.09 -7.29 -14.41
C PRO A 31 -2.16 -6.22 -14.20
N ALA A 32 -3.09 -6.10 -15.15
CA ALA A 32 -4.21 -5.18 -15.05
C ALA A 32 -5.02 -5.55 -13.79
N GLN A 33 -4.80 -4.79 -12.72
CA GLN A 33 -5.48 -5.01 -11.44
C GLN A 33 -6.97 -4.81 -11.67
N THR A 34 -7.76 -5.85 -11.40
CA THR A 34 -9.21 -5.77 -11.59
C THR A 34 -9.82 -5.29 -10.28
N THR A 35 -10.09 -3.98 -10.19
CA THR A 35 -10.83 -3.39 -9.07
C THR A 35 -12.33 -3.55 -9.30
N GLN A 36 -13.03 -4.22 -8.38
CA GLN A 36 -14.49 -4.38 -8.40
C GLN A 36 -15.13 -3.64 -7.22
N GLU A 37 -16.31 -3.04 -7.41
CA GLU A 37 -17.07 -2.40 -6.33
C GLU A 37 -18.21 -3.32 -5.83
N PHE A 38 -18.17 -3.75 -4.56
CA PHE A 38 -19.25 -4.52 -3.93
C PHE A 38 -19.72 -3.90 -2.61
N GLY A 39 -20.94 -4.27 -2.21
CA GLY A 39 -21.54 -3.88 -0.94
C GLY A 39 -21.85 -2.37 -0.84
N TRP A 40 -22.50 -2.01 0.27
CA TRP A 40 -22.78 -0.63 0.65
C TRP A 40 -22.23 -0.38 2.06
N LEU A 41 -21.59 0.77 2.25
CA LEU A 41 -21.15 1.22 3.56
C LEU A 41 -22.35 1.61 4.42
N SER A 42 -22.37 1.19 5.69
CA SER A 42 -23.31 1.74 6.68
C SER A 42 -23.15 3.25 6.78
N GLU A 43 -24.24 4.00 6.92
CA GLU A 43 -24.19 5.46 7.09
C GLU A 43 -23.36 5.89 8.30
N GLU A 44 -23.26 5.03 9.32
CA GLU A 44 -22.46 5.24 10.53
C GLU A 44 -20.95 5.30 10.27
N VAL A 45 -20.49 4.64 9.20
CA VAL A 45 -19.06 4.66 8.81
C VAL A 45 -18.79 5.60 7.63
N LYS A 46 -19.84 6.17 7.01
CA LYS A 46 -19.72 7.18 5.94
C LYS A 46 -19.26 8.51 6.54
N GLY A 47 -17.95 8.69 6.59
CA GLY A 47 -17.31 9.90 7.13
C GLY A 47 -16.00 9.60 7.83
N ASN A 48 -15.76 8.34 8.18
CA ASN A 48 -14.48 7.87 8.73
C ASN A 48 -13.89 6.80 7.81
N GLN A 49 -12.86 7.16 7.04
CA GLN A 49 -12.19 6.28 6.10
C GLN A 49 -11.65 5.00 6.76
N GLN A 50 -11.14 5.10 7.99
CA GLN A 50 -10.59 3.94 8.70
C GLN A 50 -11.70 2.97 9.09
N ALA A 51 -12.77 3.46 9.72
CA ALA A 51 -13.92 2.63 10.10
C ALA A 51 -14.59 1.99 8.87
N ALA A 52 -14.70 2.72 7.77
CA ALA A 52 -15.24 2.20 6.52
C ALA A 52 -14.34 1.11 5.91
N ASN A 53 -13.02 1.28 5.95
CA ASN A 53 -12.07 0.25 5.51
C ASN A 53 -12.18 -1.02 6.35
N GLU A 54 -12.27 -0.89 7.68
CA GLU A 54 -12.44 -2.02 8.60
C GLU A 54 -13.77 -2.75 8.34
N PHE A 55 -14.86 -2.02 8.15
CA PHE A 55 -16.16 -2.59 7.75
C PHE A 55 -16.05 -3.36 6.43
N CYS A 56 -15.43 -2.79 5.40
CA CYS A 56 -15.26 -3.46 4.11
C CYS A 56 -14.45 -4.75 4.23
N ARG A 57 -13.39 -4.76 5.05
CA ARG A 57 -12.57 -5.96 5.29
C ARG A 57 -13.35 -7.04 6.05
N TRP A 58 -14.12 -6.66 7.06
CA TRP A 58 -14.99 -7.59 7.78
C TRP A 58 -16.06 -8.18 6.84
N TRP A 59 -16.74 -7.32 6.07
CA TRP A 59 -17.77 -7.73 5.12
C TRP A 59 -17.21 -8.69 4.08
N TYR A 60 -16.06 -8.36 3.49
CA TYR A 60 -15.35 -9.25 2.55
C TYR A 60 -15.15 -10.64 3.14
N ASN A 61 -14.52 -10.71 4.32
CA ASN A 61 -14.17 -11.98 4.94
C ASN A 61 -15.42 -12.80 5.27
N LYS A 62 -16.50 -12.15 5.75
CA LYS A 62 -17.77 -12.82 6.02
C LYS A 62 -18.30 -13.51 4.76
N TYR A 63 -18.44 -12.77 3.65
CA TYR A 63 -19.05 -13.30 2.44
C TYR A 63 -18.11 -14.23 1.63
N VAL A 64 -16.79 -14.11 1.78
CA VAL A 64 -15.84 -15.12 1.28
C VAL A 64 -16.01 -16.43 2.04
N ASN A 65 -16.12 -16.37 3.38
CA ASN A 65 -16.34 -17.57 4.20
C ASN A 65 -17.71 -18.22 3.92
N GLU A 66 -18.73 -17.43 3.60
CA GLU A 66 -20.04 -17.91 3.16
C GLU A 66 -20.03 -18.44 1.70
N GLY A 67 -18.91 -18.32 0.98
CA GLY A 67 -18.78 -18.74 -0.42
C GLY A 67 -19.54 -17.85 -1.42
N THR A 68 -20.04 -16.70 -0.97
CA THR A 68 -20.80 -15.75 -1.80
C THR A 68 -19.90 -14.80 -2.59
N LEU A 69 -18.72 -14.48 -2.07
CA LEU A 69 -17.69 -13.71 -2.78
C LEU A 69 -16.49 -14.59 -3.14
N PRO A 70 -15.84 -14.33 -4.29
CA PRO A 70 -14.58 -14.99 -4.60
C PRO A 70 -13.51 -14.56 -3.58
N GLY A 71 -12.78 -15.55 -3.06
CA GLY A 71 -11.55 -15.31 -2.32
C GLY A 71 -10.45 -14.76 -3.23
N GLY A 72 -9.45 -14.08 -2.65
CA GLY A 72 -8.24 -13.65 -3.35
C GLY A 72 -8.09 -12.15 -3.60
N ALA A 73 -8.95 -11.30 -3.03
CA ALA A 73 -8.74 -9.86 -3.10
C ALA A 73 -7.45 -9.50 -2.37
N ARG A 74 -6.53 -8.84 -3.09
CA ARG A 74 -5.23 -8.36 -2.62
C ARG A 74 -5.36 -7.09 -1.80
N ASN A 75 -6.37 -6.27 -2.09
CA ASN A 75 -6.67 -5.05 -1.36
C ASN A 75 -8.18 -4.87 -1.25
N VAL A 76 -8.64 -4.54 -0.04
CA VAL A 76 -10.05 -4.27 0.27
C VAL A 76 -10.11 -2.92 0.97
N ARG A 77 -10.71 -1.93 0.29
CA ARG A 77 -10.79 -0.54 0.78
C ARG A 77 -12.19 0.04 0.58
N ALA A 78 -12.56 1.04 1.35
CA ALA A 78 -13.81 1.77 1.16
C ALA A 78 -13.62 2.93 0.17
N ASN A 79 -14.57 3.08 -0.76
CA ASN A 79 -14.78 4.28 -1.55
C ASN A 79 -15.87 5.11 -0.87
N LEU A 80 -15.48 6.13 -0.10
CA LEU A 80 -16.44 6.99 0.60
C LEU A 80 -17.29 7.82 -0.37
N SER A 81 -16.78 8.11 -1.57
CA SER A 81 -17.50 8.89 -2.58
C SER A 81 -18.66 8.10 -3.19
N SER A 82 -18.46 6.81 -3.48
CA SER A 82 -19.54 5.92 -3.97
C SER A 82 -20.30 5.23 -2.85
N GLY A 83 -19.77 5.24 -1.62
CA GLY A 83 -20.34 4.53 -0.49
C GLY A 83 -20.21 3.01 -0.60
N ARG A 84 -19.21 2.49 -1.33
CA ARG A 84 -19.03 1.05 -1.64
C ARG A 84 -17.66 0.55 -1.21
N CYS A 85 -17.50 -0.77 -1.14
CA CYS A 85 -16.21 -1.41 -0.93
C CYS A 85 -15.56 -1.72 -2.28
N LEU A 86 -14.26 -1.45 -2.40
CA LEU A 86 -13.41 -1.75 -3.54
C LEU A 86 -12.55 -2.97 -3.23
N PHE A 87 -12.49 -3.90 -4.17
CA PHE A 87 -11.77 -5.15 -4.06
C PHE A 87 -10.85 -5.27 -5.26
N ASP A 88 -9.55 -5.24 -5.02
CA ASP A 88 -8.53 -5.42 -6.05
C ASP A 88 -8.12 -6.90 -6.06
N TYR A 89 -8.47 -7.63 -7.13
CA TYR A 89 -8.01 -9.02 -7.33
C TYR A 89 -6.70 -9.06 -8.14
#